data_AF-A0AAV8TPX0-F1
#
_entry.id   AF-A0AAV8TPX0-F1
#
_cell.length_a   1.000
_cell.length_b   1.000
_cell.length_c   1.000
_cell.angle_alpha   90.00
_cell.angle_beta   90.00
_cell.angle_gamma   90.00
#
_symmetry.space_group_name_H-M   'P 1'
#
loop_
_entity.id
_entity.type
_entity.pdbx_description
1 polymer ?
#
loop_
_entity_poly.entity_id
_entity_poly.type
_entity_poly.pdbx_seq_one_letter_code
_entity_poly.pdbx_strand_id
1 'polypeptide(L)'
;MCEWLKSVKFPDGYVSNLARCVDLRKYKLFGMKSHDCHVFMQRLIPIAFRELLPAKVWEAITELSLFFKSLTSVEINIGEMEKLEHEIPVILCKLEGIFPPSFFDCMEHLPVHLPHEAKLAGPVQYRWMYPFERYLHHLKKNVKNKARVEGSICNAYLVEEASTFCGYYFEPHVNTRARKVPRNDDGGRTSHADGNLSIFSYSGRTSGRAIRRMLTEEEIEAAHGYIVLNCEELVPFVQ
;
A
#
# COMPACT_ATOMS: atom_id res chain seq x y z
N MET A 1 -1.42 17.32 -11.03
CA MET A 1 -1.21 16.47 -9.83
C MET A 1 -2.52 16.06 -9.15
N CYS A 2 -3.29 16.98 -8.55
CA CYS A 2 -4.48 16.60 -7.75
C CYS A 2 -5.56 15.84 -8.53
N GLU A 3 -5.78 16.19 -9.81
CA GLU A 3 -6.71 15.47 -10.68
C GLU A 3 -6.23 14.04 -10.97
N TRP A 4 -4.94 13.88 -11.30
CA TRP A 4 -4.31 12.57 -11.43
C TRP A 4 -4.45 11.76 -10.13
N LEU A 5 -4.17 12.33 -8.96
CA LEU A 5 -4.29 11.60 -7.70
C LEU A 5 -5.74 11.18 -7.40
N LYS A 6 -6.74 11.88 -7.94
CA LYS A 6 -8.15 11.46 -7.88
C LYS A 6 -8.50 10.31 -8.83
N SER A 7 -7.82 10.20 -9.97
CA SER A 7 -8.06 9.13 -10.94
C SER A 7 -7.30 7.85 -10.60
N VAL A 8 -6.14 7.95 -9.97
CA VAL A 8 -5.30 6.80 -9.61
C VAL A 8 -6.08 5.78 -8.76
N LYS A 9 -5.94 4.50 -9.15
CA LYS A 9 -6.46 3.33 -8.46
C LYS A 9 -5.31 2.43 -8.02
N PHE A 10 -5.50 1.73 -6.91
CA PHE A 10 -4.55 0.79 -6.37
C PHE A 10 -5.23 -0.56 -6.12
N PRO A 11 -4.46 -1.67 -6.04
CA PRO A 11 -4.98 -2.95 -5.59
C PRO A 11 -5.68 -2.84 -4.23
N ASP A 12 -6.68 -3.68 -4.00
CA ASP A 12 -7.39 -3.68 -2.72
C ASP A 12 -6.42 -3.97 -1.56
N GLY A 13 -6.63 -3.27 -0.45
CA GLY A 13 -5.76 -3.38 0.73
C GLY A 13 -4.39 -2.68 0.62
N TYR A 14 -3.97 -2.22 -0.56
CA TYR A 14 -2.64 -1.62 -0.75
C TYR A 14 -2.53 -0.18 -0.22
N VAL A 15 -3.53 0.68 -0.41
CA VAL A 15 -3.58 2.04 0.12
C VAL A 15 -5.04 2.47 0.26
N SER A 16 -5.35 3.43 1.13
CA SER A 16 -6.71 3.97 1.17
C SER A 16 -7.06 4.72 -0.12
N ASN A 17 -8.35 4.97 -0.35
CA ASN A 17 -8.79 5.71 -1.53
C ASN A 17 -8.31 7.18 -1.47
N LEU A 18 -7.14 7.44 -2.07
CA LEU A 18 -6.49 8.76 -2.08
C LEU A 18 -7.35 9.87 -2.71
N ALA A 19 -8.30 9.53 -3.58
CA ALA A 19 -9.23 10.51 -4.15
C ALA A 19 -10.06 11.22 -3.07
N ARG A 20 -10.29 10.57 -1.92
CA ARG A 20 -10.98 11.16 -0.76
C ARG A 20 -10.11 12.15 0.02
N CYS A 21 -8.81 12.11 -0.20
CA CYS A 21 -7.82 12.96 0.45
C CYS A 21 -7.46 14.20 -0.39
N VAL A 22 -8.11 14.42 -1.54
CA VAL A 22 -7.81 15.53 -2.45
C VAL A 22 -8.91 16.59 -2.41
N ASP A 23 -8.54 17.82 -2.00
CA ASP A 23 -9.36 19.01 -2.18
C ASP A 23 -8.93 19.73 -3.47
N LEU A 24 -9.77 19.62 -4.51
CA LEU A 24 -9.52 20.28 -5.80
C LEU A 24 -9.74 21.80 -5.75
N ARG A 25 -10.53 22.31 -4.80
CA ARG A 25 -10.79 23.75 -4.69
C ARG A 25 -9.61 24.48 -4.05
N LYS A 26 -8.99 23.83 -3.06
CA LYS A 26 -7.83 24.36 -2.34
C LYS A 26 -6.49 23.81 -2.81
N TYR A 27 -6.50 22.92 -3.81
CA TYR A 27 -5.32 22.19 -4.31
C TYR A 27 -4.47 21.58 -3.19
N LYS A 28 -5.13 20.94 -2.21
CA LYS A 28 -4.48 20.42 -1.00
C LYS A 28 -4.79 18.94 -0.77
N LEU A 29 -3.79 18.22 -0.27
CA LEU A 29 -3.98 16.88 0.29
C LEU A 29 -4.33 16.97 1.77
N PHE A 30 -5.32 16.20 2.22
CA PHE A 30 -5.78 16.20 3.60
C PHE A 30 -6.26 14.82 4.05
N GLY A 31 -6.21 14.56 5.35
CA GLY A 31 -6.79 13.35 5.95
C GLY A 31 -6.14 12.03 5.52
N MET A 32 -4.94 12.08 4.93
CA MET A 32 -4.14 10.88 4.68
C MET A 32 -3.69 10.28 6.01
N LYS A 33 -3.79 8.96 6.14
CA LYS A 33 -3.21 8.25 7.29
C LYS A 33 -1.73 8.04 7.08
N SER A 34 -0.98 7.78 8.15
CA SER A 34 0.47 7.57 8.11
C SER A 34 0.90 6.57 7.04
N HIS A 35 0.20 5.44 6.92
CA HIS A 35 0.45 4.45 5.87
C HIS A 35 0.26 5.00 4.44
N ASP A 36 -0.78 5.81 4.22
CA ASP A 36 -1.02 6.43 2.90
C ASP A 36 0.09 7.44 2.57
N CYS A 37 0.58 8.18 3.57
CA CYS A 37 1.73 9.07 3.42
C CYS A 37 3.01 8.29 3.07
N HIS A 38 3.25 7.13 3.69
CA HIS A 38 4.40 6.27 3.36
C HIS A 38 4.34 5.77 1.93
N VAL A 39 3.17 5.27 1.47
CA VAL A 39 2.99 4.84 0.07
C VAL A 39 3.24 6.01 -0.87
N PHE A 40 2.69 7.19 -0.57
CA PHE A 40 2.90 8.38 -1.37
C PHE A 40 4.38 8.76 -1.46
N MET A 41 5.06 8.81 -0.31
CA MET A 41 6.46 9.14 -0.18
C MET A 41 7.37 8.16 -0.94
N GLN A 42 7.15 6.86 -0.79
CA GLN A 42 8.06 5.82 -1.31
C GLN A 42 7.81 5.44 -2.77
N ARG A 43 6.58 5.67 -3.28
CA ARG A 43 6.16 5.14 -4.58
C ARG A 43 5.62 6.20 -5.51
N LEU A 44 4.94 7.22 -4.99
CA LEU A 44 4.22 8.18 -5.84
C LEU A 44 5.02 9.44 -6.11
N ILE A 45 5.82 9.93 -5.16
CA ILE A 45 6.63 11.15 -5.37
C ILE A 45 7.40 11.15 -6.70
N PRO A 46 8.16 10.10 -7.08
CA PRO A 46 8.98 10.12 -8.28
C PRO A 46 8.16 10.27 -9.55
N ILE A 47 6.94 9.73 -9.55
CA ILE A 47 6.03 9.72 -10.71
C ILE A 47 5.16 10.97 -10.71
N ALA A 48 4.59 11.32 -9.55
CA ALA A 48 3.61 12.39 -9.38
C ALA A 48 4.19 13.77 -9.72
N PHE A 49 5.50 13.96 -9.54
CA PHE A 49 6.14 15.27 -9.67
C PHE A 49 7.15 15.38 -10.82
N ARG A 50 7.39 14.31 -11.58
CA ARG A 50 8.42 14.26 -12.65
C ARG A 50 8.35 15.40 -13.65
N GLU A 51 7.15 15.73 -14.08
CA GLU A 51 6.90 16.77 -15.08
C GLU A 51 6.40 18.09 -14.46
N LEU A 52 6.34 18.17 -13.13
CA LEU A 52 5.74 19.30 -12.41
C LEU A 52 6.76 20.15 -11.66
N LEU A 53 7.92 19.59 -11.31
CA LEU A 53 8.96 20.27 -10.56
C LEU A 53 10.19 20.50 -11.43
N PRO A 54 10.98 21.57 -11.17
CA PRO A 54 12.29 21.74 -11.78
C PRO A 54 13.16 20.51 -11.53
N ALA A 55 13.98 20.12 -12.51
CA ALA A 55 14.76 18.88 -12.48
C ALA A 55 15.52 18.68 -11.15
N LYS A 56 16.26 19.69 -10.70
CA LYS A 56 17.02 19.64 -9.44
C LYS A 56 16.15 19.38 -8.20
N VAL A 57 14.93 19.92 -8.18
CA VAL A 57 13.98 19.73 -7.07
C VAL A 57 13.40 18.33 -7.14
N TRP A 58 12.96 17.90 -8.32
CA TRP A 58 12.43 16.55 -8.52
C TRP A 58 13.47 15.47 -8.18
N GLU A 59 14.72 15.64 -8.61
CA GLU A 59 15.83 14.73 -8.32
C GLU A 59 16.03 14.57 -6.82
N ALA A 60 16.16 15.67 -6.06
CA ALA A 60 16.39 15.61 -4.62
C ALA A 60 15.24 14.91 -3.87
N ILE A 61 13.99 15.22 -4.19
CA ILE A 61 12.82 14.58 -3.53
C ILE A 61 12.69 13.11 -4.00
N THR A 62 13.07 12.79 -5.24
CA THR A 62 13.08 11.42 -5.75
C THR A 62 14.15 10.57 -5.08
N GLU A 63 15.36 11.11 -4.86
CA GLU A 63 16.41 10.43 -4.10
C GLU A 63 15.94 10.11 -2.68
N LEU A 64 15.30 11.07 -2.00
CA LEU A 64 14.70 10.82 -0.68
C LEU A 64 13.61 9.74 -0.72
N SER A 65 12.75 9.77 -1.74
CA SER A 65 11.71 8.74 -1.96
C SER A 65 12.32 7.34 -2.12
N LEU A 66 13.38 7.23 -2.92
CA LEU A 66 14.09 5.98 -3.16
C LEU A 66 14.84 5.50 -1.92
N PHE A 67 15.46 6.41 -1.16
CA PHE A 67 16.04 6.11 0.15
C PHE A 67 15.01 5.42 1.06
N PHE A 68 13.84 6.03 1.24
CA PHE A 68 12.80 5.45 2.09
C PHE A 68 12.24 4.14 1.54
N LYS A 69 12.17 3.99 0.21
CA LYS A 69 11.72 2.75 -0.43
C LYS A 69 12.70 1.60 -0.15
N SER A 70 14.01 1.85 -0.26
CA SER A 70 15.06 0.86 -0.01
C SER A 70 15.17 0.53 1.48
N LEU A 71 15.14 1.55 2.34
CA LEU A 71 15.15 1.40 3.80
C LEU A 71 14.02 0.48 4.30
N THR A 72 12.86 0.52 3.64
CA THR A 72 11.66 -0.21 4.07
C THR A 72 11.43 -1.46 3.23
N SER A 73 12.51 -2.04 2.71
CA SER A 73 12.48 -3.37 2.10
C SER A 73 12.03 -4.42 3.11
N VAL A 74 11.43 -5.51 2.59
CA VAL A 74 10.96 -6.63 3.40
C VAL A 74 12.13 -7.35 4.07
N GLU A 75 13.25 -7.45 3.34
CA GLU A 75 14.49 -8.06 3.78
C GLU A 75 15.57 -6.99 3.94
N ILE A 76 16.35 -7.11 5.01
CA ILE A 76 17.46 -6.19 5.28
C ILE A 76 18.74 -6.77 4.68
N ASN A 77 19.33 -6.03 3.76
CA ASN A 77 20.68 -6.26 3.28
C ASN A 77 21.65 -5.27 3.95
N ILE A 78 22.65 -5.77 4.66
CA ILE A 78 23.61 -4.94 5.40
C ILE A 78 24.36 -3.99 4.47
N GLY A 79 24.81 -4.47 3.31
CA GLY A 79 25.53 -3.66 2.33
C GLY A 79 24.66 -2.57 1.71
N GLU A 80 23.35 -2.81 1.56
CA GLU A 80 22.42 -1.73 1.17
C GLU A 80 22.26 -0.71 2.28
N MET A 81 22.14 -1.12 3.54
CA MET A 81 22.02 -0.18 4.66
C MET A 81 23.29 0.69 4.81
N GLU A 82 24.48 0.12 4.62
CA GLU A 82 25.74 0.88 4.60
C GLU A 82 25.75 1.93 3.48
N LYS A 83 25.26 1.60 2.28
CA LYS A 83 25.10 2.58 1.21
C LYS A 83 24.13 3.69 1.62
N LEU A 84 22.99 3.34 2.19
CA LEU A 84 21.99 4.30 2.66
C LEU A 84 22.56 5.22 3.75
N GLU A 85 23.43 4.74 4.65
CA GLU A 85 24.12 5.58 5.65
C GLU A 85 25.01 6.65 5.00
N HIS A 86 25.65 6.33 3.87
CA HIS A 86 26.47 7.28 3.13
C HIS A 86 25.67 8.22 2.23
N GLU A 87 24.54 7.75 1.70
CA GLU A 87 23.70 8.53 0.78
C GLU A 87 22.85 9.59 1.50
N ILE A 88 22.29 9.26 2.68
CA ILE A 88 21.32 10.15 3.34
C ILE A 88 21.86 11.53 3.71
N PRO A 89 23.11 11.73 4.19
CA PRO A 89 23.63 13.07 4.43
C PRO A 89 23.71 13.89 3.15
N VAL A 90 24.06 13.27 2.01
CA VAL A 90 24.13 13.94 0.71
C VAL A 90 22.74 14.36 0.25
N ILE A 91 21.74 13.49 0.42
CA ILE A 91 20.34 13.79 0.09
C ILE A 91 19.84 14.98 0.93
N LEU A 92 20.11 14.98 2.25
CA LEU A 92 19.73 16.09 3.13
C LEU A 92 20.39 17.41 2.72
N CYS A 93 21.69 17.41 2.42
CA CYS A 93 22.38 18.62 1.94
C CYS A 93 21.80 19.14 0.62
N LYS A 94 21.39 18.26 -0.31
CA LYS A 94 20.70 18.68 -1.54
C LYS A 94 19.37 19.36 -1.22
N LEU A 95 18.59 18.79 -0.30
CA LEU A 95 17.32 19.36 0.13
C LEU A 95 17.51 20.70 0.85
N GLU A 96 18.53 20.84 1.70
CA GLU A 96 18.89 22.09 2.39
C GLU A 96 19.28 23.21 1.41
N GLY A 97 19.88 22.86 0.28
CA GLY A 97 20.16 23.83 -0.79
C GLY A 97 18.92 24.29 -1.56
N ILE A 98 17.79 23.58 -1.45
CA ILE A 98 16.55 23.83 -2.19
C ILE A 98 15.51 24.52 -1.31
N PHE A 99 15.29 24.02 -0.10
CA PHE A 99 14.25 24.50 0.80
C PHE A 99 14.78 25.56 1.78
N PRO A 100 13.92 26.46 2.28
CA PRO A 100 14.33 27.48 3.25
C PRO A 100 14.90 26.85 4.53
N PRO A 101 15.89 27.49 5.20
CA PRO A 101 16.44 26.98 6.46
C PRO A 101 15.38 26.74 7.55
N SER A 102 14.27 27.49 7.54
CA SER A 102 13.15 27.30 8.47
C SER A 102 12.40 25.98 8.29
N PHE A 103 12.65 25.26 7.20
CA PHE A 103 12.09 23.94 6.95
C PHE A 103 12.87 22.83 7.67
N PHE A 104 14.15 23.04 7.97
CA PHE A 104 15.01 22.03 8.59
C PHE A 104 15.11 22.29 10.10
N ASP A 105 14.32 21.54 10.86
CA ASP A 105 14.52 21.36 12.28
C ASP A 105 15.14 19.98 12.56
N CYS A 106 15.19 19.55 13.83
CA CYS A 106 15.81 18.28 14.19
C CYS A 106 15.13 17.06 13.55
N MET A 107 13.85 17.18 13.14
CA MET A 107 13.06 16.09 12.58
C MET A 107 13.52 15.72 11.16
N GLU A 108 13.85 16.69 10.33
CA GLU A 108 14.33 16.47 8.96
C GLU A 108 15.68 15.76 8.92
N HIS A 109 16.46 15.83 10.01
CA HIS A 109 17.75 15.14 10.14
C HIS A 109 17.65 13.73 10.71
N LEU A 110 16.55 13.32 11.34
CA LEU A 110 16.38 11.96 11.86
C LEU A 110 16.62 10.82 10.85
N PRO A 111 16.33 10.98 9.54
CA PRO A 111 16.63 9.95 8.55
C PRO A 111 18.07 9.44 8.55
N VAL A 112 19.05 10.23 9.02
CA VAL A 112 20.45 9.78 9.10
C VAL A 112 20.68 8.59 10.03
N HIS A 113 19.80 8.40 11.02
CA HIS A 113 19.91 7.30 11.97
C HIS A 113 19.21 6.02 11.50
N LEU A 114 18.26 6.14 10.57
CA LEU A 114 17.38 5.04 10.20
C LEU A 114 18.09 3.81 9.61
N PRO A 115 19.11 3.96 8.74
CA PRO A 115 19.81 2.78 8.21
C PRO A 115 20.57 2.03 9.32
N HIS A 116 21.20 2.75 10.25
CA HIS A 116 21.86 2.14 11.41
C HIS A 116 20.86 1.38 12.28
N GLU A 117 19.72 2.02 12.59
CA GLU A 117 18.66 1.36 13.34
C GLU A 117 18.09 0.13 12.61
N ALA A 118 17.97 0.17 11.29
CA ALA A 118 17.51 -0.97 10.50
C ALA A 118 18.52 -2.14 10.53
N LYS A 119 19.82 -1.86 10.57
CA LYS A 119 20.85 -2.90 10.79
C LYS A 119 20.72 -3.56 12.17
N LEU A 120 20.45 -2.78 13.22
CA LEU A 120 20.38 -3.29 14.59
C LEU A 120 19.05 -4.00 14.90
N ALA A 121 17.94 -3.39 14.52
CA ALA A 121 16.60 -3.81 14.93
C ALA A 121 15.84 -4.55 13.82
N GLY A 122 16.44 -4.72 12.65
CA GLY A 122 15.85 -5.41 11.51
C GLY A 122 14.83 -4.57 10.74
N PRO A 123 13.99 -5.24 9.92
CA PRO A 123 13.08 -4.58 8.99
C PRO A 123 12.19 -3.52 9.65
N VAL A 124 12.16 -2.32 9.06
CA VAL A 124 11.43 -1.16 9.61
C VAL A 124 9.93 -1.42 9.70
N GLN A 125 9.39 -2.28 8.84
CA GLN A 125 7.95 -2.61 8.77
C GLN A 125 7.33 -3.11 10.07
N TYR A 126 8.11 -3.79 10.92
CA TYR A 126 7.64 -4.28 12.23
C TYR A 126 7.71 -3.23 13.33
N ARG A 127 8.42 -2.12 13.08
CA ARG A 127 8.65 -1.02 14.03
C ARG A 127 7.83 0.23 13.70
N TRP A 128 7.17 0.25 12.55
CA TRP A 128 6.22 1.30 12.20
C TRP A 128 5.07 1.38 13.19
N MET A 129 4.49 2.57 13.36
CA MET A 129 3.34 2.76 14.25
C MET A 129 2.04 2.16 13.69
N TYR A 130 1.89 2.11 12.36
CA TYR A 130 0.60 1.74 11.77
C TYR A 130 0.15 0.29 12.05
N PRO A 131 1.00 -0.76 12.17
CA PRO A 131 0.54 -2.08 12.57
C PRO A 131 -0.10 -2.06 13.96
N PHE A 132 0.53 -1.33 14.90
CA PHE A 132 0.00 -1.13 16.24
C PHE A 132 -1.31 -0.35 16.23
N GLU A 133 -1.39 0.75 15.49
CA GLU A 133 -2.63 1.53 15.34
C GLU A 133 -3.77 0.69 14.73
N ARG A 134 -3.48 -0.13 13.72
CA ARG A 134 -4.47 -1.05 13.11
C ARG A 134 -4.96 -2.08 14.12
N TYR A 135 -4.05 -2.64 14.92
CA TYR A 135 -4.40 -3.60 15.97
C TYR A 135 -5.22 -2.95 17.09
N LEU A 136 -4.82 -1.78 17.58
CA LEU A 136 -5.58 -1.00 18.56
C LEU A 136 -6.97 -0.62 18.04
N HIS A 137 -7.10 -0.30 16.75
CA HIS A 137 -8.40 -0.07 16.13
C HIS A 137 -9.29 -1.33 16.14
N HIS A 138 -8.72 -2.52 15.97
CA HIS A 138 -9.45 -3.77 16.11
C HIS A 138 -9.91 -3.97 17.56
N LEU A 139 -9.01 -3.84 18.55
CA LEU A 139 -9.35 -3.94 19.97
C LEU A 139 -10.42 -2.94 20.40
N LYS A 140 -10.39 -1.73 19.84
CA LYS A 140 -11.41 -0.70 20.11
C LYS A 140 -12.82 -1.14 19.73
N LYS A 141 -12.99 -2.01 18.72
CA LYS A 141 -14.31 -2.56 18.32
C LYS A 141 -14.86 -3.57 19.33
N ASN A 142 -13.99 -4.16 20.13
CA ASN A 142 -14.30 -5.13 21.18
C ASN A 142 -14.79 -4.45 22.46
N VAL A 143 -14.60 -3.13 22.60
CA VAL A 143 -15.07 -2.35 23.74
C VAL A 143 -16.57 -2.05 23.60
N LYS A 144 -17.41 -2.91 24.16
CA LYS A 144 -18.87 -2.75 24.28
C LYS A 144 -19.26 -1.98 25.55
N ASN A 145 -18.47 -2.12 26.62
CA ASN A 145 -18.66 -1.37 27.87
C ASN A 145 -17.45 -0.46 28.13
N LYS A 146 -17.64 0.86 28.01
CA LYS A 146 -16.59 1.86 28.23
C LYS A 146 -16.19 2.02 29.70
N ALA A 147 -17.05 1.63 30.65
CA ALA A 147 -16.72 1.67 32.08
C ALA A 147 -15.80 0.51 32.50
N ARG A 148 -15.69 -0.55 31.68
CA ARG A 148 -14.89 -1.74 31.93
C ARG A 148 -14.20 -2.19 30.63
N VAL A 149 -13.28 -1.35 30.14
CA VAL A 149 -12.62 -1.53 28.83
C VAL A 149 -11.89 -2.87 28.73
N GLU A 150 -11.04 -3.18 29.71
CA GLU A 150 -10.25 -4.42 29.75
C GLU A 150 -11.15 -5.66 29.80
N GLY A 151 -12.15 -5.66 30.69
CA GLY A 151 -13.12 -6.76 30.78
C GLY A 151 -13.92 -6.96 29.51
N SER A 152 -14.27 -5.87 28.81
CA SER A 152 -14.96 -5.94 27.52
C SER A 152 -14.08 -6.54 26.41
N ILE A 153 -12.79 -6.18 26.38
CA ILE A 153 -11.84 -6.74 25.41
C ILE A 153 -11.61 -8.22 25.71
N CYS A 154 -11.37 -8.58 26.98
CA CYS A 154 -11.18 -9.96 27.42
C CYS A 154 -12.38 -10.84 27.05
N ASN A 155 -13.61 -10.39 27.35
CA ASN A 155 -14.81 -11.15 27.00
C ASN A 155 -14.96 -11.34 25.47
N ALA A 156 -14.73 -10.30 24.68
CA ALA A 156 -14.78 -10.42 23.22
C ALA A 156 -13.72 -11.39 22.68
N TYR A 157 -12.52 -11.37 23.28
CA TYR A 157 -11.43 -12.28 22.92
C TYR A 157 -11.77 -13.73 23.26
N LEU A 158 -12.36 -14.00 24.43
CA LEU A 158 -12.84 -15.34 24.81
C LEU A 158 -13.90 -15.86 23.82
N VAL A 159 -14.85 -15.02 23.42
CA VAL A 159 -15.87 -15.39 22.41
C VAL A 159 -15.21 -15.68 21.06
N GLU A 160 -14.22 -14.90 20.67
CA GLU A 160 -13.46 -15.09 19.43
C GLU A 160 -12.68 -16.40 19.42
N GLU A 161 -11.95 -16.72 20.49
CA GLU A 161 -11.22 -17.98 20.63
C GLU A 161 -12.17 -19.18 20.66
N ALA A 162 -13.23 -19.13 21.47
CA ALA A 162 -14.21 -20.20 21.55
C ALA A 162 -14.88 -20.44 20.18
N SER A 163 -15.24 -19.38 19.46
CA SER A 163 -15.82 -19.49 18.11
C SER A 163 -14.83 -20.08 17.10
N THR A 164 -13.55 -19.73 17.22
CA THR A 164 -12.49 -20.27 16.37
C THR A 164 -12.28 -21.76 16.66
N PHE A 165 -12.26 -22.16 17.94
CA PHE A 165 -12.10 -23.54 18.36
C PHE A 165 -13.27 -24.42 17.91
N CYS A 166 -14.52 -23.97 18.14
CA CYS A 166 -15.72 -24.64 17.62
C CYS A 166 -15.67 -24.78 16.09
N GLY A 167 -15.04 -23.82 15.40
CA GLY A 167 -14.86 -23.82 13.96
C GLY A 167 -14.12 -25.05 13.41
N TYR A 168 -13.28 -25.72 14.21
CA TYR A 168 -12.58 -26.95 13.80
C TYR A 168 -13.50 -28.17 13.77
N TYR A 169 -14.58 -28.16 14.55
CA TYR A 169 -15.52 -29.28 14.64
C TYR A 169 -16.66 -29.20 13.62
N PHE A 170 -16.83 -28.05 12.95
CA PHE A 170 -17.85 -27.90 11.93
C PHE A 170 -17.45 -28.50 10.59
N GLU A 171 -18.42 -29.09 9.88
CA GLU A 171 -18.23 -29.62 8.54
C GLU A 171 -17.64 -28.58 7.57
N PRO A 172 -16.87 -28.98 6.54
CA PRO A 172 -16.13 -28.05 5.67
C PRO A 172 -16.97 -26.95 5.03
N HIS A 173 -18.24 -27.23 4.75
CA HIS A 173 -19.18 -26.32 4.10
C HIS A 173 -19.71 -25.21 5.04
N VAL A 174 -19.48 -25.32 6.36
CA VAL A 174 -19.93 -24.32 7.34
C VAL A 174 -18.99 -23.12 7.32
N ASN A 175 -19.59 -21.95 7.13
CA ASN A 175 -18.89 -20.67 7.17
C ASN A 175 -18.46 -20.33 8.61
N THR A 176 -17.15 -20.40 8.86
CA THR A 176 -16.53 -19.98 10.10
C THR A 176 -15.68 -18.74 9.87
N ARG A 177 -15.22 -18.10 10.95
CA ARG A 177 -14.34 -16.94 10.84
C ARG A 177 -13.00 -17.26 10.17
N ALA A 178 -12.47 -18.47 10.38
CA ALA A 178 -11.23 -18.95 9.75
C ALA A 178 -11.42 -19.33 8.27
N ARG A 179 -12.62 -19.78 7.90
CA ARG A 179 -12.98 -20.14 6.51
C ARG A 179 -13.61 -18.98 5.75
N LYS A 180 -13.75 -17.82 6.40
CA LYS A 180 -14.25 -16.63 5.75
C LYS A 180 -13.20 -16.19 4.74
N VAL A 181 -13.59 -16.23 3.47
CA VAL A 181 -12.75 -15.75 2.37
C VAL A 181 -12.30 -14.30 2.65
N PRO A 182 -11.04 -13.96 2.34
CA PRO A 182 -10.52 -12.61 2.44
C PRO A 182 -11.43 -11.59 1.75
N ARG A 183 -11.25 -10.32 2.09
CA ARG A 183 -12.05 -9.24 1.50
C ARG A 183 -11.86 -9.27 -0.03
N ASN A 184 -12.95 -9.47 -0.77
CA ASN A 184 -13.00 -9.61 -2.23
C ASN A 184 -12.49 -10.95 -2.81
N ASP A 185 -12.35 -12.00 -2.00
CA ASP A 185 -12.23 -13.37 -2.48
C ASP A 185 -13.62 -14.03 -2.47
N ASP A 186 -14.00 -14.63 -3.60
CA ASP A 186 -15.34 -15.15 -3.81
C ASP A 186 -15.44 -16.66 -3.57
N GLY A 187 -14.31 -17.36 -3.39
CA GLY A 187 -14.28 -18.82 -3.50
C GLY A 187 -14.80 -19.31 -4.85
N GLY A 188 -14.67 -18.50 -5.90
CA GLY A 188 -15.29 -18.71 -7.20
C GLY A 188 -14.78 -20.01 -7.84
N ARG A 189 -15.70 -20.92 -8.19
CA ARG A 189 -15.39 -22.04 -9.08
C ARG A 189 -15.00 -21.46 -10.43
N THR A 190 -13.84 -21.85 -10.94
CA THR A 190 -13.45 -21.59 -12.33
C THR A 190 -14.47 -22.28 -13.23
N SER A 191 -15.31 -21.51 -13.92
CA SER A 191 -15.90 -22.00 -15.16
C SER A 191 -14.79 -21.97 -16.19
N HIS A 192 -14.00 -23.04 -16.27
CA HIS A 192 -13.16 -23.29 -17.43
C HIS A 192 -14.11 -23.45 -18.63
N ALA A 193 -14.41 -22.34 -19.31
CA ALA A 193 -14.94 -22.41 -20.64
C ALA A 193 -13.81 -22.94 -21.51
N ASP A 194 -13.93 -24.17 -22.01
CA ASP A 194 -12.94 -24.79 -22.89
C ASP A 194 -12.64 -23.84 -24.07
N GLY A 195 -11.37 -23.42 -24.21
CA GLY A 195 -10.89 -22.55 -25.29
C GLY A 195 -10.53 -21.10 -24.93
N ASN A 196 -10.68 -20.67 -23.67
CA ASN A 196 -10.20 -19.34 -23.24
C ASN A 196 -8.70 -19.33 -22.91
N LEU A 197 -8.01 -18.22 -23.22
CA LEU A 197 -6.63 -17.97 -22.75
C LEU A 197 -6.57 -17.99 -21.22
N SER A 198 -5.45 -18.45 -20.66
CA SER A 198 -5.20 -18.52 -19.21
C SER A 198 -5.50 -17.20 -18.50
N ILE A 199 -5.18 -16.07 -19.12
CA ILE A 199 -5.41 -14.72 -18.59
C ILE A 199 -6.90 -14.40 -18.35
N PHE A 200 -7.82 -15.07 -19.06
CA PHE A 200 -9.27 -14.91 -18.90
C PHE A 200 -9.93 -15.99 -18.04
N SER A 201 -9.13 -16.92 -17.49
CA SER A 201 -9.63 -17.99 -16.62
C SER A 201 -9.86 -17.53 -15.17
N TYR A 202 -9.34 -16.36 -14.81
CA TYR A 202 -9.50 -15.78 -13.49
C TYR A 202 -10.89 -15.17 -13.31
N SER A 203 -11.71 -15.80 -12.46
CA SER A 203 -12.96 -15.22 -11.98
C SER A 203 -12.67 -13.97 -11.13
N GLY A 204 -13.26 -12.84 -11.49
CA GLY A 204 -13.20 -11.61 -10.70
C GLY A 204 -14.60 -11.09 -10.37
N ARG A 205 -14.81 -10.59 -9.14
CA ARG A 205 -16.04 -9.88 -8.75
C ARG A 205 -15.96 -8.41 -9.08
N THR A 206 -16.96 -7.91 -9.81
CA THR A 206 -17.16 -6.48 -9.98
C THR A 206 -17.52 -5.85 -8.63
N SER A 207 -16.79 -4.81 -8.22
CA SER A 207 -17.02 -4.10 -6.97
C SER A 207 -17.61 -2.71 -7.24
N GLY A 208 -18.65 -2.36 -6.47
CA GLY A 208 -19.37 -1.09 -6.63
C GLY A 208 -20.49 -1.14 -7.66
N ARG A 209 -20.94 0.05 -8.09
CA ARG A 209 -22.01 0.17 -9.09
C ARG A 209 -21.45 -0.17 -10.46
N ALA A 210 -22.04 -1.16 -11.14
CA ALA A 210 -21.71 -1.46 -12.53
C ALA A 210 -22.08 -0.26 -13.42
N ILE A 211 -21.12 0.20 -14.21
CA ILE A 211 -21.31 1.24 -15.21
C ILE A 211 -20.90 0.63 -16.55
N ARG A 212 -21.82 0.60 -17.50
CA ARG A 212 -21.51 0.19 -18.87
C ARG A 212 -20.91 1.40 -19.58
N ARG A 213 -19.66 1.29 -20.01
CA ARG A 213 -18.96 2.29 -20.81
C ARG A 213 -18.18 1.60 -21.92
N MET A 214 -17.96 2.31 -23.03
CA MET A 214 -16.98 1.90 -24.02
C MET A 214 -15.58 2.27 -23.52
N LEU A 215 -14.61 1.41 -23.80
CA LEU A 215 -13.20 1.73 -23.60
C LEU A 215 -12.75 2.76 -24.64
N THR A 216 -11.87 3.68 -24.28
CA THR A 216 -11.20 4.55 -25.25
C THR A 216 -10.17 3.75 -26.06
N GLU A 217 -9.73 4.27 -27.21
CA GLU A 217 -8.68 3.61 -28.02
C GLU A 217 -7.40 3.37 -27.19
N GLU A 218 -6.99 4.36 -26.39
CA GLU A 218 -5.85 4.26 -25.47
C GLU A 218 -6.02 3.13 -24.44
N GLU A 219 -7.23 2.97 -23.87
CA GLU A 219 -7.52 1.91 -22.91
C GLU A 219 -7.54 0.52 -23.57
N ILE A 220 -8.01 0.45 -24.83
CA ILE A 220 -7.99 -0.77 -25.63
C ILE A 220 -6.55 -1.17 -25.95
N GLU A 221 -5.72 -0.22 -26.40
CA GLU A 221 -4.30 -0.45 -26.66
C GLU A 221 -3.56 -0.90 -25.41
N ALA A 222 -3.80 -0.25 -24.26
CA ALA A 222 -3.21 -0.65 -22.99
C ALA A 222 -3.65 -2.06 -22.54
N ALA A 223 -4.94 -2.39 -22.70
CA ALA A 223 -5.47 -3.72 -22.36
C ALA A 223 -4.88 -4.80 -23.28
N HIS A 224 -4.83 -4.55 -24.59
CA HIS A 224 -4.20 -5.46 -25.55
C HIS A 224 -2.71 -5.65 -25.26
N GLY A 225 -1.98 -4.56 -25.04
CA GLY A 225 -0.55 -4.60 -24.69
C GLY A 225 -0.31 -5.41 -23.42
N TYR A 226 -1.15 -5.23 -22.40
CA TYR A 226 -1.09 -6.05 -21.18
C TYR A 226 -1.30 -7.54 -21.47
N ILE A 227 -2.32 -7.88 -22.27
CA ILE A 227 -2.60 -9.28 -22.63
C ILE A 227 -1.42 -9.89 -23.38
N VAL A 228 -0.89 -9.20 -24.39
CA VAL A 228 0.22 -9.68 -25.21
C VAL A 228 1.50 -9.90 -24.39
N LEU A 229 1.78 -9.00 -23.44
CA LEU A 229 3.00 -9.07 -22.61
C LEU A 229 2.90 -10.06 -21.44
N ASN A 230 1.69 -10.42 -21.00
CA ASN A 230 1.48 -11.22 -19.77
C ASN A 230 0.76 -12.55 -20.02
N CYS A 231 0.45 -12.90 -21.27
CA CYS A 231 -0.15 -14.18 -21.65
C CYS A 231 0.93 -15.11 -22.21
N GLU A 232 1.28 -16.16 -21.47
CA GLU A 232 2.31 -17.12 -21.87
C GLU A 232 1.98 -17.80 -23.20
N GLU A 233 0.69 -18.04 -23.47
CA GLU A 233 0.23 -18.65 -24.73
C GLU A 233 0.43 -17.75 -25.95
N LEU A 234 0.60 -16.43 -25.76
CA LEU A 234 0.82 -15.50 -26.87
C LEU A 234 2.30 -15.27 -27.17
N VAL A 235 3.22 -15.62 -26.27
CA VAL A 235 4.68 -15.44 -26.43
C VAL A 235 5.23 -15.89 -27.80
N PRO A 236 4.80 -17.03 -28.39
CA PRO A 236 5.28 -17.46 -29.71
C PRO A 236 4.90 -16.53 -30.87
N PHE A 237 3.92 -15.65 -30.68
CA PHE A 237 3.36 -14.78 -31.72
C PHE A 237 3.81 -13.32 -31.61
N VAL A 238 4.66 -12.98 -30.63
CA VAL A 238 5.14 -11.60 -30.35
C VAL A 238 6.54 -11.34 -30.95
N GLN A 239 7.05 -12.24 -31.80
CA GLN A 239 8.30 -12.05 -32.54
C GLN A 239 8.15 -11.14 -33.75
#